data_AF-A0A377V0Z1-F1
#
_entry.id   AF-A0A377V0Z1-F1
#
_cell.length_a   1.000
_cell.length_b   1.000
_cell.length_c   1.000
_cell.angle_alpha   90.00
_cell.angle_beta   90.00
_cell.angle_gamma   90.00
#
_symmetry.space_group_name_H-M   'P 1'
#
loop_
_entity.id
_entity.type
_entity.pdbx_description
1 polymer ?
#
loop_
_entity_poly.entity_id
_entity_poly.type
_entity_poly.pdbx_seq_one_letter_code
_entity_poly.pdbx_strand_id
1 'polypeptide(L)' 'MTAIANGIALHGGFLPYTSTFLMFVEYARNAVRMAALMKQRQVMVYTHDSIGLGEDGPTHQP' A
#
# COMPACT_ATOMS: atom_id res chain seq x y z
N MET A 1 5.35 0.55 -6.14
CA MET A 1 5.25 1.95 -5.64
C MET A 1 5.58 2.08 -4.17
N THR A 2 5.06 1.24 -3.27
CA THR A 2 5.31 1.33 -1.81
C THR A 2 6.79 1.36 -1.40
N ALA A 3 7.67 0.64 -2.10
CA ALA A 3 9.13 0.70 -1.84
C ALA A 3 9.74 2.06 -2.22
N ILE A 4 9.25 2.71 -3.27
CA ILE A 4 9.68 4.06 -3.66
C ILE A 4 9.25 5.05 -2.58
N ALA A 5 8.02 4.94 -2.07
CA ALA A 5 7.54 5.78 -0.98
C ALA A 5 8.31 5.57 0.33
N ASN A 6 8.80 4.36 0.61
CA ASN A 6 9.79 4.15 1.69
C ASN A 6 11.05 4.99 1.46
N GLY A 7 11.57 5.01 0.23
CA GLY A 7 12.73 5.82 -0.14
C GLY A 7 12.48 7.32 0.02
N ILE A 8 11.30 7.81 -0.36
CA ILE A 8 10.91 9.22 -0.17
C ILE A 8 10.82 9.56 1.34
N ALA A 9 10.23 8.67 2.14
CA ALA A 9 10.15 8.87 3.59
C ALA A 9 11.55 8.90 4.24
N LEU A 10 12.47 8.04 3.79
CA LEU A 10 13.86 8.01 4.24
C LEU A 10 14.65 9.26 3.83
N HIS A 11 14.42 9.75 2.61
CA HIS A 11 15.06 10.97 2.12
C HIS A 11 14.62 12.20 2.93
N GLY A 12 13.35 12.25 3.33
CA GLY A 12 12.78 13.38 4.07
C GLY A 12 12.33 14.52 3.16
N GLY A 13 11.64 15.49 3.76
CA GLY A 13 11.03 16.65 3.08
C GLY A 13 9.59 16.46 2.63
N PHE A 14 9.10 15.21 2.60
CA PHE A 14 7.72 14.88 2.22
C PHE A 14 7.11 13.84 3.17
N LEU A 15 5.79 13.87 3.32
CA LEU A 15 5.00 12.77 3.88
C LEU A 15 4.35 12.02 2.72
N PRO A 16 5.01 10.98 2.16
CA PRO A 16 4.50 10.31 0.97
C PRO A 16 3.26 9.49 1.29
N TYR A 17 2.36 9.39 0.30
CA TYR A 17 1.28 8.42 0.29
C TYR A 17 1.29 7.57 -0.98
N THR A 18 0.78 6.35 -0.89
CA THR A 18 0.53 5.47 -2.04
C THR A 18 -0.87 4.88 -1.95
N SER A 19 -1.48 4.55 -3.10
CA SER A 19 -2.83 4.00 -3.14
C SER A 19 -2.95 2.83 -4.12
N THR A 20 -3.74 1.82 -3.76
CA THR A 20 -4.15 0.71 -4.65
C THR A 20 -5.40 -0.01 -4.10
N PHE A 21 -5.84 -1.10 -4.74
CA PHE A 21 -6.89 -1.97 -4.20
C PHE A 21 -6.36 -2.79 -3.04
N LEU A 22 -7.19 -3.10 -2.04
CA LEU A 22 -6.77 -3.87 -0.88
C LEU A 22 -6.20 -5.23 -1.29
N MET A 23 -6.81 -5.91 -2.26
CA MET A 23 -6.28 -7.17 -2.80
C MET A 23 -4.85 -7.06 -3.34
N PHE A 24 -4.47 -5.90 -3.87
CA PHE A 24 -3.16 -5.73 -4.47
C PHE A 24 -2.07 -5.33 -3.48
N VAL A 25 -2.40 -5.21 -2.19
CA VAL A 25 -1.38 -5.12 -1.13
C VAL A 25 -0.47 -6.35 -1.13
N GLU A 26 -0.96 -7.49 -1.60
CA GLU A 26 -0.20 -8.73 -1.78
C GLU A 26 1.08 -8.52 -2.61
N TYR A 27 0.99 -7.73 -3.68
CA TYR A 27 2.13 -7.37 -4.53
C TYR A 27 3.15 -6.47 -3.82
N ALA A 28 2.69 -5.69 -2.83
CA ALA A 28 3.50 -4.73 -2.10
C ALA A 28 3.92 -5.21 -0.69
N ARG A 29 3.52 -6.41 -0.26
CA ARG A 29 3.60 -6.87 1.14
C ARG A 29 4.99 -6.70 1.77
N ASN A 30 6.05 -7.05 1.04
CA ASN A 30 7.42 -6.90 1.54
C ASN A 30 7.81 -5.43 1.76
N ALA A 31 7.37 -4.51 0.91
CA ALA A 31 7.63 -3.08 1.07
C ALA A 31 6.84 -2.49 2.26
N VAL A 32 5.60 -2.95 2.48
CA VAL A 32 4.80 -2.60 3.67
C VAL A 32 5.50 -3.06 4.95
N ARG A 33 5.93 -4.31 4.99
CA ARG A 33 6.71 -4.88 6.11
C ARG A 33 7.99 -4.07 6.36
N MET A 34 8.71 -3.70 5.31
CA MET A 34 9.93 -2.90 5.45
C MET A 34 9.65 -1.50 6.01
N ALA A 35 8.55 -0.85 5.61
CA ALA A 35 8.14 0.44 6.16
C ALA A 35 7.96 0.36 7.69
N ALA A 36 7.27 -0.68 8.16
CA ALA A 36 7.05 -0.93 9.58
C ALA A 36 8.35 -1.22 10.34
N LEU A 37 9.22 -2.08 9.79
CA LEU A 37 10.51 -2.44 10.41
C LEU A 37 11.43 -1.23 10.57
N MET A 38 11.50 -0.39 9.52
CA MET A 38 12.32 0.83 9.52
C MET A 38 11.64 2.01 10.24
N LYS A 39 10.42 1.84 10.76
CA LYS A 39 9.60 2.89 11.39
C LYS A 39 9.42 4.13 10.49
N GLN A 40 9.26 3.90 9.18
CA GLN A 40 9.10 4.99 8.21
C GLN A 40 7.66 5.47 8.16
N ARG A 41 7.50 6.79 8.21
CA ARG A 41 6.18 7.43 8.14
C ARG A 41 5.80 7.66 6.68
N GLN A 42 5.09 6.71 6.09
CA GLN A 42 4.35 6.86 4.84
C GLN A 42 2.89 6.46 5.03
N VAL A 43 1.98 7.04 4.26
CA VAL A 43 0.54 6.73 4.32
C VAL A 43 0.19 5.73 3.21
N MET A 44 -0.40 4.59 3.57
CA MET A 44 -0.81 3.56 2.62
C MET A 44 -2.33 3.53 2.55
N VAL A 45 -2.89 3.86 1.39
CA VAL A 45 -4.33 3.93 1.16
C VAL A 45 -4.78 2.71 0.37
N TYR A 46 -5.61 1.88 0.98
CA TYR A 46 -6.21 0.73 0.32
C TYR A 46 -7.71 0.96 0.18
N THR A 47 -8.22 0.77 -1.04
CA THR A 47 -9.64 0.90 -1.38
C THR A 47 -10.17 -0.46 -1.84
N HIS A 48 -11.45 -0.58 -2.19
CA HIS A 48 -12.02 -1.83 -2.71
C HIS A 48 -11.80 -2.97 -1.69
N ASP A 49 -12.25 -2.74 -0.47
CA ASP A 49 -11.86 -3.48 0.73
C ASP A 49 -12.71 -4.74 1.00
N SER A 50 -13.65 -5.04 0.11
CA SER A 50 -14.62 -6.11 0.35
C SER A 50 -15.26 -6.62 -0.95
N ILE A 51 -16.11 -7.63 -0.79
CA ILE A 51 -17.03 -8.12 -1.83
C ILE A 51 -17.96 -7.04 -2.39
N GLY A 52 -18.11 -5.88 -1.72
CA GLY A 52 -18.90 -4.75 -2.18
C GLY A 52 -18.39 -4.13 -3.50
N LEU A 53 -17.20 -4.52 -3.95
CA LEU A 53 -16.66 -4.23 -5.27
C LEU A 53 -17.54 -4.76 -6.42
N GLY A 54 -18.18 -5.92 -6.26
CA GLY A 54 -19.06 -6.46 -7.30
C GLY A 54 -18.33 -7.13 -8.47
N GLU A 55 -18.61 -6.66 -9.69
CA GLU A 55 -18.38 -7.37 -10.96
C GLU A 55 -16.92 -7.66 -11.31
N ASP A 56 -15.96 -6.96 -10.70
CA ASP A 56 -14.52 -7.25 -10.85
C ASP A 56 -14.12 -8.62 -10.29
N GLY A 57 -14.99 -9.23 -9.48
CA GLY A 57 -14.93 -10.65 -9.13
C GLY A 57 -13.87 -11.03 -8.09
N PRO A 58 -13.72 -12.35 -7.82
CA PRO A 58 -12.99 -12.85 -6.65
C PRO A 58 -11.47 -12.60 -6.70
N THR A 59 -10.90 -12.27 -7.86
CA THR A 59 -9.47 -11.91 -7.93
C THR A 59 -9.19 -10.50 -7.42
N HIS A 60 -10.22 -9.67 -7.28
CA HIS A 60 -10.13 -8.28 -6.82
C HIS A 60 -10.82 -8.04 -5.46
N GLN A 61 -11.51 -9.05 -4.92
CA GLN A 61 -12.21 -8.99 -3.64
C GLN A 61 -11.35 -9.57 -2.49
N PRO A 62 -11.05 -8.78 -1.43
CA PRO A 62 -10.27 -9.19 -0.25
C PRO A 62 -10.89 -10.26 0.63
#